data_AF-B0KC46-F1
#
_entry.id   AF-B0KC46-F1
#
_cell.length_a   1.000
_cell.length_b   1.000
_cell.length_c   1.000
_cell.angle_alpha   90.00
_cell.angle_beta   90.00
_cell.angle_gamma   90.00
#
_symmetry.space_group_name_H-M   'P 1'
#
loop_
_entity.id
_entity.type
_entity.pdbx_description
1 polymer ?
#
loop_
_entity_poly.entity_id
_entity_poly.type
_entity_poly.pdbx_seq_one_letter_code
_entity_poly.pdbx_strand_id
1 'polypeptide(L)' 'MIKILVLTLIFVIISLVEVPGLVRQKKIKEVILFFVFLIVGYILNLLYLLNIQITPTNKIIQSLLKPIEKFWGQ' A
#
# COMPACT_ATOMS: atom_id res chain seq x y z
N MET A 1 -9.06 15.16 9.58
CA MET A 1 -7.94 15.07 10.55
C MET A 1 -8.11 13.96 11.57
N ILE A 2 -9.22 13.85 12.30
CA ILE A 2 -9.43 12.79 13.30
C ILE A 2 -9.26 11.36 12.74
N LYS A 3 -9.74 11.11 11.51
CA LYS A 3 -9.61 9.80 10.83
C LYS A 3 -8.16 9.38 10.58
N ILE A 4 -7.29 10.36 10.25
CA ILE A 4 -5.87 10.11 10.01
C ILE A 4 -5.18 9.77 11.32
N LEU A 5 -5.49 10.51 12.39
CA LEU A 5 -5.00 10.22 13.75
C LEU A 5 -5.36 8.81 14.21
N VAL A 6 -6.62 8.39 14.02
CA VAL A 6 -7.07 7.03 14.34
C VAL A 6 -6.36 5.99 13.48
N LEU A 7 -6.22 6.24 12.17
CA LEU A 7 -5.48 5.35 11.27
C LEU A 7 -4.03 5.18 11.72
N THR A 8 -3.32 6.27 11.98
CA THR A 8 -1.93 6.21 12.47
C THR A 8 -1.84 5.44 13.78
N LEU A 9 -2.77 5.66 14.72
CA LEU A 9 -2.79 4.95 15.99
C LEU A 9 -2.94 3.43 15.82
N ILE A 10 -3.82 2.99 14.91
CA ILE A 10 -3.98 1.56 14.60
C ILE A 10 -2.66 0.94 14.11
N PHE A 11 -1.98 1.59 13.17
CA PHE A 11 -0.70 1.10 12.62
C PHE A 11 0.43 1.10 13.65
N VAL A 12 0.44 2.08 14.57
CA VAL A 12 1.37 2.11 15.71
C VAL A 12 1.12 0.93 16.65
N ILE A 13 -0.15 0.64 16.99
CA ILE A 13 -0.51 -0.49 17.85
C ILE A 13 -0.08 -1.81 17.21
N ILE A 14 -0.38 -2.01 15.92
CA ILE A 14 0.05 -3.21 15.17
C ILE A 14 1.58 -3.36 15.22
N SER A 15 2.32 -2.27 14.97
CA SER A 15 3.78 -2.28 15.06
C SER A 15 4.28 -2.66 16.45
N LEU A 16 3.68 -2.11 17.51
CA LEU A 16 4.06 -2.40 18.89
C LEU A 16 3.78 -3.85 19.31
N VAL A 17 2.77 -4.50 18.72
CA VAL A 17 2.45 -5.90 19.01
C VAL A 17 3.34 -6.86 18.22
N GLU A 18 3.55 -6.61 16.93
CA GLU A 18 4.23 -7.57 16.04
C GLU A 18 5.77 -7.43 16.05
N VAL A 19 6.30 -6.20 16.03
CA VAL A 19 7.75 -5.95 15.97
C VAL A 19 8.53 -6.58 17.12
N PRO A 20 8.13 -6.47 18.42
CA PRO A 20 8.92 -7.07 19.49
C PRO A 20 8.97 -8.59 19.38
N GLY A 21 7.93 -9.25 18.88
CA GLY A 21 7.93 -10.69 18.64
C GLY A 21 8.98 -11.09 17.60
N LEU A 22 9.03 -10.36 16.48
CA LEU A 22 9.98 -10.60 15.39
C LEU A 22 11.43 -10.29 15.78
N VAL A 23 11.65 -9.21 16.54
CA VAL A 23 12.98 -8.81 17.04
C VAL A 23 13.50 -9.82 18.06
N ARG A 24 12.66 -10.29 18.99
CA ARG A 24 13.04 -11.33 19.97
C ARG A 24 13.46 -12.64 19.32
N GLN A 25 12.85 -12.99 18.18
CA GLN A 25 13.21 -14.18 17.40
C GLN A 25 14.44 -13.97 16.51
N LYS A 26 15.12 -12.81 16.57
CA LYS A 26 16.25 -12.41 15.70
C LYS A 26 15.95 -12.47 14.20
N LYS A 27 14.68 -12.34 13.81
CA LYS A 27 14.24 -12.47 12.42
C LYS A 27 14.24 -11.13 11.69
N ILE A 28 15.43 -10.57 11.51
CA ILE A 28 15.61 -9.20 10.96
C ILE A 28 15.04 -9.06 9.55
N LYS A 29 15.16 -10.10 8.70
CA LYS A 29 14.56 -10.10 7.36
C LYS A 29 13.03 -10.00 7.39
N GLU A 30 12.41 -10.66 8.35
CA GLU A 30 10.95 -10.61 8.54
C GLU A 30 10.50 -9.27 9.11
N VAL A 31 11.30 -8.65 9.98
CA VAL A 31 11.06 -7.26 10.45
C VAL A 31 11.07 -6.28 9.27
N ILE A 32 12.04 -6.39 8.37
CA ILE A 32 12.11 -5.52 7.19
C ILE A 32 10.88 -5.72 6.31
N LEU A 33 10.52 -6.97 6.02
CA LEU A 33 9.36 -7.29 5.19
C LEU A 33 8.04 -6.80 5.83
N PHE A 34 7.91 -6.97 7.14
CA PHE A 34 6.79 -6.43 7.92
C PHE A 34 6.68 -4.92 7.76
N PHE A 35 7.77 -4.17 7.94
CA PHE A 35 7.74 -2.71 7.78
C PHE A 35 7.44 -2.28 6.35
N VAL A 36 7.94 -3.01 5.34
CA VAL A 36 7.58 -2.74 3.94
C VAL A 36 6.08 -2.87 3.73
N PHE A 37 5.47 -3.98 4.17
CA PHE A 37 4.03 -4.16 4.06
C PHE A 37 3.24 -3.15 4.88
N LEU A 38 3.71 -2.82 6.07
CA LEU A 38 3.08 -1.85 6.97
C LEU A 38 3.06 -0.45 6.35
N ILE A 39 4.18 -0.01 5.77
CA ILE A 39 4.28 1.28 5.08
C ILE A 39 3.38 1.30 3.85
N VAL A 40 3.39 0.25 3.02
CA VAL A 40 2.53 0.15 1.84
C VAL A 40 1.05 0.21 2.24
N GLY A 41 0.62 -0.58 3.22
CA GLY A 41 -0.75 -0.58 3.72
C GLY A 41 -1.16 0.79 4.28
N TYR A 42 -0.26 1.45 4.99
CA TYR A 42 -0.49 2.78 5.55
C TYR A 42 -0.68 3.83 4.45
N ILE A 43 0.21 3.86 3.44
CA ILE A 43 0.12 4.77 2.30
C ILE A 43 -1.19 4.56 1.55
N LEU A 44 -1.56 3.32 1.25
CA LEU A 44 -2.80 3.01 0.54
C LEU A 44 -4.04 3.50 1.31
N ASN A 45 -4.09 3.28 2.63
CA ASN A 45 -5.18 3.77 3.47
C ASN A 45 -5.20 5.31 3.57
N LEU A 46 -4.03 5.94 3.59
CA LEU A 46 -3.91 7.40 3.53
C LEU A 46 -4.46 7.97 2.22
N LEU A 47 -4.07 7.39 1.08
CA LEU A 47 -4.58 7.79 -0.24
C LEU A 47 -6.10 7.65 -0.29
N TYR A 48 -6.63 6.55 0.23
CA TYR A 48 -8.07 6.31 0.34
C TYR A 48 -8.76 7.38 1.20
N LEU A 49 -8.25 7.67 2.41
CA LEU A 49 -8.82 8.69 3.30
C LEU A 49 -8.75 10.11 2.73
N LEU A 50 -7.73 10.40 1.92
CA LEU A 50 -7.57 11.69 1.25
C LEU A 50 -8.40 11.80 -0.04
N ASN A 51 -9.21 10.78 -0.37
CA ASN A 51 -9.96 10.67 -1.63
C ASN A 51 -9.07 10.83 -2.87
N ILE A 52 -7.79 10.45 -2.76
CA ILE A 52 -6.88 10.45 -3.90
C ILE A 52 -7.21 9.20 -4.73
N GLN A 53 -7.82 9.44 -5.89
CA GLN A 53 -8.18 8.37 -6.81
C GLN A 53 -6.92 7.75 -7.39
N ILE A 54 -6.64 6.50 -7.03
CA ILE A 54 -5.66 5.69 -7.74
C ILE A 54 -6.27 5.37 -9.11
N THR A 55 -5.57 5.72 -10.18
CA THR A 55 -6.02 5.41 -11.55
C THR A 55 -6.32 3.92 -11.63
N PRO A 56 -7.57 3.54 -11.97
CA PRO A 56 -7.93 2.13 -11.98
C PRO A 56 -7.14 1.42 -13.08
N THR A 57 -6.72 0.19 -12.78
CA THR A 57 -5.84 -0.61 -13.64
C THR A 57 -6.40 -0.77 -15.06
N ASN A 58 -7.72 -0.83 -15.20
CA ASN A 58 -8.39 -0.90 -16.49
C ASN A 58 -8.06 0.31 -17.41
N LYS A 59 -7.98 1.53 -16.87
CA LYS A 59 -7.61 2.73 -17.64
C LYS A 59 -6.15 2.71 -18.03
N ILE A 60 -5.28 2.19 -17.16
CA ILE A 60 -3.85 2.03 -17.47
C ILE A 60 -3.70 1.02 -18.61
N ILE A 61 -4.33 -0.15 -18.49
CA ILE A 61 -4.32 -1.20 -19.50
C ILE A 61 -4.88 -0.68 -20.83
N GLN A 62 -6.02 0.04 -20.82
CA GLN A 62 -6.57 0.67 -22.02
C GLN A 62 -5.59 1.67 -22.65
N SER A 63 -4.88 2.47 -21.84
CA SER A 63 -3.88 3.42 -22.37
C SER A 63 -2.69 2.72 -23.03
N LEU A 64 -2.29 1.55 -22.53
CA LEU A 64 -1.23 0.73 -23.11
C LEU A 64 -1.69 -0.06 -24.34
N LEU A 65 -2.96 -0.47 -24.38
CA LEU A 65 -3.57 -1.22 -25.49
C LEU A 65 -3.96 -0.34 -26.67
N LYS A 66 -4.35 0.92 -26.45
CA LYS A 66 -4.69 1.90 -27.50
C LYS A 66 -3.71 1.92 -28.70
N PRO A 67 -2.39 1.97 -28.52
CA PRO A 67 -1.45 1.93 -29.65
C PRO A 67 -1.45 0.59 -30.39
N ILE A 68 -1.72 -0.53 -29.70
CA ILE A 68 -1.78 -1.87 -30.29
C ILE A 68 -3.08 -2.03 -31.09
N GLU A 69 -4.22 -1.60 -30.52
CA GLU A 69 -5.51 -1.59 -31.21
C GLU A 69 -5.47 -0.73 -32.48
N LYS A 70 -4.74 0.39 -32.47
CA LYS A 70 -4.52 1.23 -33.65
C LYS A 70 -3.65 0.55 -34.72
N PHE A 71 -2.77 -0.38 -34.33
CA PHE A 71 -1.87 -1.09 -35.24
C PHE A 71 -2.48 -2.38 -35.81
N TRP A 72 -3.35 -3.05 -35.04
CA TRP A 72 -4.03 -4.29 -35.42
C TRP A 72 -5.47 -4.09 -35.93
N GLY A 73 -6.04 -2.90 -35.78
CA GLY A 73 -7.38 -2.54 -36.25
C GLY A 73 -7.45 -2.04 -37.71
N GLN A 74 -6.40 -2.24 -38.51
CA GLN A 74 -6.46 -2.19 -39.99
C GLN A 74 -6.53 -3.62 -40.54
#